data_AF-A0A5N8ZIL0-F1
#
_entry.id   AF-A0A5N8ZIL0-F1
#
_cell.length_a   1.000
_cell.length_b   1.000
_cell.length_c   1.000
_cell.angle_alpha   90.00
_cell.angle_beta   90.00
_cell.angle_gamma   90.00
#
_symmetry.space_group_name_H-M   'P 1'
#
loop_
_entity.id
_entity.type
_entity.pdbx_description
1 polymer ?
#
loop_
_entity_poly.entity_id
_entity_poly.type
_entity_poly.pdbx_seq_one_letter_code
_entity_poly.pdbx_strand_id
1 'polypeptide(L)'
;MVIPQSPMISVFLHTFNRSLRGLLAVSLGLFLISLLIIYTIEAFGGIQEFERIFELLPDSILALFHAQAGFGSTPTGYIAGDYRHPFYLVSALAFGISFASSAIAKDIERGTILLYLAAPIERWQYLLAKIAVLISATAIIPAAIILGTFIGGELYGLPRDDIDYGLLIITQVNMWALMLAISGITLLISAFSSDSGQTIARAAGISIGMYFVDFLSLIWPFAQPLGPFSLFHYFDPVGIVTNAIFPWTDCTILTGVSLLSFCLALIVFQRRDISS
;
A
#
# COMPACT_ATOMS: atom_id res chain seq x y z
N MET A 1 11.19 -29.55 25.51
CA MET A 1 12.33 -28.61 25.64
C MET A 1 11.90 -27.32 24.94
N VAL A 2 11.40 -26.33 25.69
CA VAL A 2 10.94 -25.06 25.11
C VAL A 2 12.17 -24.17 24.98
N ILE A 3 12.64 -23.95 23.76
CA ILE A 3 13.71 -22.97 23.50
C ILE A 3 13.19 -21.62 24.01
N PRO A 4 13.88 -20.92 24.91
CA PRO A 4 13.46 -19.59 25.34
C PRO A 4 13.48 -18.68 24.11
N GLN A 5 12.29 -18.39 23.56
CA GLN A 5 12.14 -17.47 22.44
C GLN A 5 12.49 -16.07 22.92
N SER A 6 13.19 -15.29 22.09
CA SER A 6 13.46 -13.90 22.43
C SER A 6 12.13 -13.15 22.59
N PRO A 7 12.00 -12.24 23.56
CA PRO A 7 10.76 -11.51 23.80
C PRO A 7 10.28 -10.71 22.58
N MET A 8 11.19 -10.32 21.69
CA MET A 8 10.84 -9.68 20.41
C MET A 8 10.11 -10.63 19.45
N ILE A 9 10.54 -11.90 19.37
CA ILE A 9 9.91 -12.90 18.49
C ILE A 9 8.48 -13.20 18.95
N SER A 10 8.24 -13.29 20.27
CA SER A 10 6.90 -13.55 20.77
C SER A 10 5.94 -12.39 20.49
N VAL A 11 6.39 -11.13 20.65
CA VAL A 11 5.62 -9.93 20.28
C VAL A 11 5.33 -9.93 18.78
N PHE A 12 6.33 -10.24 17.95
CA PHE A 12 6.17 -10.34 16.49
C PHE A 12 5.09 -11.37 16.13
N LEU A 13 5.24 -12.63 16.56
CA LEU A 13 4.33 -13.72 16.20
C LEU A 13 2.90 -13.46 16.69
N HIS A 14 2.75 -12.97 17.92
CA HIS A 14 1.43 -12.65 18.48
C HIS A 14 0.76 -11.51 17.69
N THR A 15 1.51 -10.46 17.37
CA THR A 15 0.99 -9.31 16.62
C THR A 15 0.65 -9.70 15.18
N PHE A 16 1.51 -10.49 14.52
CA PHE A 16 1.31 -10.99 13.17
C PHE A 16 0.05 -11.87 13.09
N ASN A 17 -0.08 -12.87 13.98
CA ASN A 17 -1.25 -13.76 14.03
C ASN A 17 -2.57 -13.00 14.28
N ARG A 18 -2.52 -11.94 15.10
CA ARG A 18 -3.70 -11.09 15.34
C ARG A 18 -4.10 -10.28 14.10
N SER A 19 -3.13 -9.85 13.30
CA SER A 19 -3.37 -9.12 12.05
C SER A 19 -3.82 -10.01 10.89
N LEU A 20 -3.56 -11.32 10.98
CA LEU A 20 -3.70 -12.27 9.88
C LEU A 20 -5.12 -12.33 9.32
N ARG A 21 -6.16 -12.27 10.15
CA ARG A 21 -7.55 -12.31 9.65
C ARG A 21 -7.89 -11.13 8.74
N GLY A 22 -7.52 -9.92 9.17
CA GLY A 22 -7.72 -8.70 8.37
C GLY A 22 -6.84 -8.70 7.13
N LEU A 23 -5.58 -9.14 7.28
CA LEU A 23 -4.63 -9.27 6.19
C LEU A 23 -5.13 -10.23 5.10
N LEU A 24 -5.52 -11.45 5.48
CA LEU A 24 -6.03 -12.46 4.55
C LEU A 24 -7.32 -11.99 3.87
N ALA A 25 -8.22 -11.32 4.60
CA ALA A 25 -9.45 -10.79 4.01
C ALA A 25 -9.15 -9.72 2.93
N VAL A 26 -8.27 -8.76 3.23
CA VAL A 26 -7.87 -7.71 2.28
C VAL A 26 -7.08 -8.30 1.10
N SER A 27 -6.08 -9.14 1.39
CA SER A 27 -5.29 -9.82 0.35
C SER A 27 -6.16 -10.69 -0.56
N LEU A 28 -7.12 -11.43 -0.02
CA LEU A 28 -8.05 -12.24 -0.82
C LEU A 28 -8.96 -11.35 -1.66
N GLY A 29 -9.50 -10.27 -1.09
CA GLY A 29 -10.34 -9.33 -1.83
C GLY A 29 -9.60 -8.71 -3.03
N LEU A 30 -8.38 -8.22 -2.80
CA LEU A 30 -7.57 -7.62 -3.86
C LEU A 30 -7.02 -8.64 -4.86
N PHE A 31 -6.73 -9.87 -4.41
CA PHE A 31 -6.44 -11.00 -5.30
C PHE A 31 -7.60 -11.28 -6.26
N LEU A 32 -8.83 -11.35 -5.74
CA LEU A 32 -10.02 -11.63 -6.54
C LEU A 32 -10.36 -10.49 -7.49
N ILE A 33 -10.19 -9.24 -7.06
CA ILE A 33 -10.36 -8.06 -7.94
C ILE A 33 -9.33 -8.10 -9.07
N SER A 34 -8.07 -8.40 -8.75
CA SER A 34 -7.03 -8.50 -9.76
C SER A 34 -7.32 -9.60 -10.79
N LEU A 35 -7.81 -10.76 -10.33
CA LEU A 35 -8.27 -11.84 -11.22
C LEU A 35 -9.44 -11.38 -12.10
N LEU A 36 -10.41 -10.66 -11.52
CA LEU A 36 -11.57 -10.12 -12.24
C LEU A 36 -11.14 -9.13 -13.33
N ILE A 37 -10.12 -8.32 -13.09
CA ILE A 37 -9.61 -7.36 -14.07
C ILE A 37 -8.96 -8.07 -15.25
N ILE A 38 -8.25 -9.16 -15.00
CA ILE A 38 -7.75 -10.00 -16.09
C ILE A 38 -8.89 -10.64 -16.89
N TYR A 39 -9.95 -11.09 -16.20
CA TYR A 39 -11.16 -11.58 -16.87
C TYR A 39 -11.80 -10.53 -17.80
N THR A 40 -11.69 -9.23 -17.50
CA THR A 40 -12.24 -8.19 -18.40
C THR A 40 -11.56 -8.18 -19.76
N ILE A 41 -10.26 -8.43 -19.84
CA ILE A 41 -9.52 -8.51 -21.12
C ILE A 41 -10.06 -9.66 -21.96
N GLU A 42 -10.28 -10.83 -21.35
CA GLU A 42 -10.88 -11.98 -22.02
C GLU A 42 -12.33 -11.68 -22.43
N ALA A 43 -13.11 -11.01 -21.58
CA ALA A 43 -14.49 -10.62 -21.88
C ALA A 43 -14.60 -9.65 -23.07
N PHE A 44 -13.54 -8.89 -23.38
CA PHE A 44 -13.45 -8.06 -24.59
C PHE A 44 -13.10 -8.84 -25.87
N GLY A 45 -12.92 -10.16 -25.80
CA GLY A 45 -12.52 -11.00 -26.93
C GLY A 45 -11.03 -11.34 -26.95
N GLY A 46 -10.34 -11.18 -25.82
CA GLY A 46 -8.91 -11.43 -25.67
C GLY A 46 -8.04 -10.23 -26.06
N ILE A 47 -6.72 -10.41 -26.01
CA ILE A 47 -5.73 -9.33 -26.17
C ILE A 47 -5.84 -8.62 -27.52
N GLN A 48 -5.98 -9.38 -28.60
CA GLN A 48 -5.97 -8.82 -29.96
C GLN A 48 -7.19 -7.94 -30.23
N GLU A 49 -8.38 -8.36 -29.78
CA GLU A 49 -9.58 -7.55 -29.91
C GLU A 49 -9.57 -6.37 -28.94
N PHE A 50 -9.03 -6.54 -27.73
CA PHE A 50 -8.80 -5.45 -26.79
C PHE A 50 -7.94 -4.35 -27.44
N GLU A 51 -6.77 -4.68 -28.00
CA GLU A 51 -5.90 -3.71 -28.65
C GLU A 51 -6.59 -3.03 -29.84
N ARG A 52 -7.29 -3.79 -30.69
CA ARG A 52 -8.07 -3.21 -31.81
C ARG A 52 -9.13 -2.23 -31.35
N ILE A 53 -9.86 -2.53 -30.27
CA ILE A 53 -10.86 -1.62 -29.73
C ILE A 53 -10.19 -0.29 -29.33
N PHE A 54 -9.03 -0.35 -28.69
CA PHE A 54 -8.29 0.85 -28.27
C PHE A 54 -7.69 1.62 -29.46
N GLU A 55 -7.22 0.94 -30.51
CA GLU A 55 -6.75 1.59 -31.75
C GLU A 55 -7.87 2.33 -32.51
N LEU A 56 -9.11 1.87 -32.38
CA LEU A 56 -10.28 2.47 -33.01
C LEU A 56 -10.83 3.67 -32.23
N LEU A 57 -10.37 3.91 -31.00
CA LEU A 57 -10.80 5.05 -30.20
C LEU A 57 -10.14 6.34 -30.74
N PRO A 58 -10.91 7.44 -30.94
CA PRO A 58 -10.36 8.74 -31.26
C PRO A 58 -9.30 9.20 -30.25
N ASP A 59 -8.27 9.92 -30.72
CA ASP A 59 -7.19 10.45 -29.88
C ASP A 59 -7.70 11.25 -28.67
N SER A 60 -8.82 11.96 -28.82
CA SER A 60 -9.45 12.72 -27.74
C SER A 60 -9.99 11.81 -26.63
N ILE A 61 -10.48 10.61 -26.97
CA ILE A 61 -10.97 9.62 -26.00
C ILE A 61 -9.79 8.90 -25.35
N LEU A 62 -8.76 8.53 -26.12
CA LEU A 62 -7.53 7.95 -25.59
C LEU A 62 -6.83 8.90 -24.62
N ALA A 63 -6.72 10.19 -24.98
CA ALA A 63 -6.15 11.20 -24.09
C ALA A 63 -6.94 11.35 -22.79
N LEU A 64 -8.28 11.24 -22.83
CA LEU A 64 -9.11 11.22 -21.63
C LEU A 64 -8.92 9.94 -20.80
N PHE A 65 -8.79 8.77 -21.44
CA PHE A 65 -8.52 7.50 -20.75
C PHE A 65 -7.15 7.51 -20.07
N HIS A 66 -6.12 8.00 -20.76
CA HIS A 66 -4.77 8.19 -20.22
C HIS A 66 -4.78 9.21 -19.07
N ALA A 67 -5.51 10.32 -19.20
CA ALA A 67 -5.56 11.38 -18.20
C ALA A 67 -6.42 11.05 -16.97
N GLN A 68 -7.53 10.30 -17.12
CA GLN A 68 -8.46 10.03 -16.02
C GLN A 68 -8.18 8.72 -15.27
N ALA A 69 -7.69 7.71 -15.96
CA ALA A 69 -7.54 6.38 -15.38
C ALA A 69 -6.12 5.82 -15.49
N GLY A 70 -5.24 6.47 -16.24
CA GLY A 70 -3.89 5.96 -16.45
C GLY A 70 -3.86 4.61 -17.17
N PHE A 71 -4.95 4.18 -17.80
CA PHE A 71 -4.94 2.94 -18.56
C PHE A 71 -4.03 3.12 -19.77
N GLY A 72 -2.96 2.34 -19.88
CA GLY A 72 -2.20 2.26 -21.13
C GLY A 72 -3.00 1.52 -22.20
N SER A 73 -2.67 1.76 -23.47
CA SER A 73 -3.29 1.09 -24.62
C SER A 73 -2.90 -0.38 -24.77
N THR A 74 -1.88 -0.84 -24.02
CA THR A 74 -1.45 -2.24 -23.98
C THR A 74 -2.10 -2.98 -22.81
N PRO A 75 -2.24 -4.32 -22.86
CA PRO A 75 -2.78 -5.10 -21.74
C PRO A 75 -2.04 -4.84 -20.42
N THR A 76 -0.70 -4.77 -20.47
CA THR A 76 0.12 -4.44 -19.30
C THR A 76 -0.17 -3.04 -18.77
N GLY A 77 -0.32 -2.05 -19.66
CA GLY A 77 -0.67 -0.68 -19.30
C GLY A 77 -2.07 -0.55 -18.73
N TYR A 78 -3.03 -1.33 -19.23
CA TYR A 78 -4.39 -1.40 -18.68
C TYR A 78 -4.39 -1.96 -17.25
N ILE A 79 -3.69 -3.07 -17.01
CA ILE A 79 -3.55 -3.65 -15.66
C ILE A 79 -2.87 -2.66 -14.71
N ALA A 80 -1.80 -2.00 -15.17
CA ALA A 80 -1.10 -1.00 -14.36
C ALA A 80 -1.96 0.23 -14.04
N GLY A 81 -2.75 0.72 -14.98
CA GLY A 81 -3.74 1.77 -14.73
C GLY A 81 -4.77 1.35 -13.69
N ASP A 82 -5.23 0.10 -13.74
CA ASP A 82 -6.19 -0.44 -12.79
C ASP A 82 -5.65 -0.49 -11.35
N TYR A 83 -4.35 -0.72 -11.15
CA TYR A 83 -3.76 -0.65 -9.80
C TYR A 83 -3.86 0.72 -9.14
N ARG A 84 -4.07 1.78 -9.91
CA ARG A 84 -4.33 3.14 -9.39
C ARG A 84 -5.79 3.35 -9.00
N HIS A 85 -6.66 2.38 -9.28
CA HIS A 85 -8.05 2.44 -8.91
C HIS A 85 -8.22 2.56 -7.38
N PRO A 86 -9.13 3.44 -6.89
CA PRO A 86 -9.36 3.65 -5.46
C PRO A 86 -9.62 2.38 -4.65
N PHE A 87 -10.16 1.32 -5.27
CA PHE A 87 -10.38 0.04 -4.58
C PHE A 87 -9.07 -0.57 -4.05
N TYR A 88 -7.99 -0.60 -4.84
CA TYR A 88 -6.70 -1.11 -4.38
C TYR A 88 -6.10 -0.20 -3.31
N LEU A 89 -6.07 1.10 -3.60
CA LEU A 89 -5.47 2.10 -2.71
C LEU A 89 -6.17 2.15 -1.36
N VAL A 90 -7.50 2.31 -1.34
CA VAL A 90 -8.25 2.43 -0.08
C VAL A 90 -8.15 1.15 0.72
N SER A 91 -8.29 -0.03 0.11
CA SER A 91 -8.25 -1.30 0.85
C SER A 91 -6.87 -1.57 1.45
N ALA A 92 -5.81 -1.38 0.66
CA ALA A 92 -4.44 -1.61 1.10
C ALA A 92 -3.99 -0.59 2.16
N LEU A 93 -4.27 0.70 1.92
CA LEU A 93 -3.93 1.76 2.88
C LEU A 93 -4.78 1.66 4.15
N ALA A 94 -6.05 1.28 4.06
CA ALA A 94 -6.89 1.06 5.24
C ALA A 94 -6.33 -0.03 6.14
N PHE A 95 -5.79 -1.13 5.58
CA PHE A 95 -5.08 -2.14 6.37
C PHE A 95 -3.87 -1.55 7.08
N GLY A 96 -2.99 -0.86 6.35
CA GLY A 96 -1.78 -0.23 6.89
C GLY A 96 -2.09 0.78 8.00
N ILE A 97 -3.05 1.68 7.76
CA ILE A 97 -3.53 2.69 8.71
C ILE A 97 -4.13 2.01 9.96
N SER A 98 -4.98 1.00 9.77
CA SER A 98 -5.63 0.29 10.89
C SER A 98 -4.63 -0.47 11.75
N PHE A 99 -3.63 -1.08 11.12
CA PHE A 99 -2.55 -1.78 11.83
C PHE A 99 -1.67 -0.78 12.60
N ALA A 100 -1.18 0.25 11.92
CA ALA A 100 -0.28 1.25 12.50
C ALA A 100 -0.95 2.07 13.62
N SER A 101 -2.23 2.41 13.47
CA SER A 101 -2.98 3.10 14.53
C SER A 101 -3.14 2.24 15.78
N SER A 102 -3.32 0.93 15.60
CA SER A 102 -3.45 -0.05 16.68
C SER A 102 -2.12 -0.46 17.31
N ALA A 103 -0.99 -0.06 16.72
CA ALA A 103 0.33 -0.50 17.18
C ALA A 103 0.69 0.09 18.55
N ILE A 104 0.27 1.33 18.85
CA ILE A 104 0.54 1.98 20.15
C ILE A 104 -0.78 2.35 20.83
N ALA A 105 -1.58 3.21 20.21
CA ALA A 105 -2.76 3.81 20.83
C ALA A 105 -3.76 2.78 21.38
N LYS A 106 -4.00 1.68 20.66
CA LYS A 106 -4.97 0.66 21.09
C LYS A 106 -4.52 -0.17 22.30
N ASP A 107 -3.22 -0.36 22.47
CA ASP A 107 -2.68 -1.06 23.64
C ASP A 107 -2.64 -0.16 24.87
N ILE A 108 -2.55 1.17 24.67
CA ILE A 108 -2.76 2.18 25.72
C ILE A 108 -4.24 2.20 26.12
N GLU A 109 -5.14 2.34 25.15
CA GLU A 109 -6.61 2.39 25.34
C GLU A 109 -7.13 1.18 26.14
N ARG A 110 -6.54 0.00 25.95
CA ARG A 110 -6.93 -1.24 26.62
C ARG A 110 -6.20 -1.51 27.94
N GLY A 111 -5.25 -0.66 28.33
CA GLY A 111 -4.37 -0.88 29.47
C GLY A 111 -3.42 -2.07 29.33
N THR A 112 -3.42 -2.76 28.18
CA THR A 112 -2.58 -3.94 27.92
C THR A 112 -1.11 -3.57 27.79
N ILE A 113 -0.79 -2.30 27.52
CA ILE A 113 0.59 -1.81 27.51
C ILE A 113 1.31 -2.02 28.85
N LEU A 114 0.59 -1.98 29.98
CA LEU A 114 1.15 -2.20 31.32
C LEU A 114 1.64 -3.65 31.52
N LEU A 115 0.97 -4.62 30.91
CA LEU A 115 1.40 -6.03 30.94
C LEU A 115 2.71 -6.24 30.19
N TYR A 116 2.95 -5.44 29.13
CA TYR A 116 4.21 -5.48 28.38
C TYR A 116 5.34 -4.72 29.08
N LEU A 117 5.03 -3.62 29.78
CA LEU A 117 6.01 -2.90 30.61
C LEU A 117 6.42 -3.68 31.86
N ALA A 118 5.57 -4.59 32.34
CA ALA A 118 5.91 -5.51 33.41
C ALA A 118 6.83 -6.66 32.95
N ALA A 119 6.89 -6.92 31.64
CA ALA A 119 7.85 -7.85 31.05
C ALA A 119 9.20 -7.15 30.85
N PRO A 120 10.34 -7.88 30.90
CA PRO A 120 11.68 -7.32 30.70
C PRO A 120 11.94 -7.02 29.21
N ILE A 121 11.12 -6.17 28.61
CA ILE A 121 11.19 -5.76 27.21
C ILE A 121 11.38 -4.26 27.14
N GLU A 122 12.43 -3.82 26.45
CA GLU A 122 12.66 -2.41 26.21
C GLU A 122 11.60 -1.84 25.25
N ARG A 123 11.17 -0.59 25.48
CA ARG A 123 10.14 0.07 24.63
C ARG A 123 10.50 0.09 23.15
N TRP A 124 11.79 0.25 22.83
CA TRP A 124 12.28 0.26 21.45
C TRP A 124 12.20 -1.12 20.80
N GLN A 125 12.47 -2.20 21.54
CA GLN A 125 12.35 -3.59 21.06
C GLN A 125 10.90 -3.92 20.73
N TYR A 126 9.98 -3.49 21.58
CA TYR A 126 8.56 -3.65 21.37
C TYR A 126 8.08 -2.97 20.08
N LEU A 127 8.42 -1.69 19.89
CA LEU A 127 7.98 -0.96 18.70
C LEU A 127 8.67 -1.46 17.42
N LEU A 128 9.95 -1.83 17.47
CA LEU A 128 10.64 -2.44 16.33
C LEU A 128 9.99 -3.76 15.90
N ALA A 129 9.57 -4.60 16.85
CA ALA A 129 8.85 -5.83 16.53
C ALA A 129 7.53 -5.52 15.78
N LYS A 130 6.81 -4.45 16.16
CA LYS A 130 5.60 -4.02 15.46
C LYS A 130 5.88 -3.44 14.08
N ILE A 131 6.94 -2.66 13.92
CA ILE A 131 7.39 -2.16 12.62
C ILE A 131 7.76 -3.33 11.70
N ALA A 132 8.45 -4.35 12.21
CA ALA A 132 8.77 -5.55 11.44
C ALA A 132 7.50 -6.32 11.00
N VAL A 133 6.50 -6.43 11.89
CA VAL A 133 5.19 -7.00 11.51
C VAL A 133 4.50 -6.14 10.46
N LEU A 134 4.49 -4.81 10.61
CA LEU A 134 3.90 -3.90 9.63
C LEU A 134 4.53 -4.09 8.25
N ILE A 135 5.87 -4.10 8.18
CA ILE A 135 6.62 -4.26 6.93
C ILE A 135 6.29 -5.61 6.28
N SER A 136 6.38 -6.71 7.03
CA SER A 136 6.13 -8.05 6.50
C SER A 136 4.66 -8.29 6.14
N ALA A 137 3.71 -7.84 6.96
CA ALA A 137 2.28 -7.99 6.70
C ALA A 137 1.84 -7.15 5.49
N THR A 138 2.29 -5.91 5.38
CA THR A 138 1.94 -5.06 4.24
C THR A 138 2.53 -5.55 2.92
N ALA A 139 3.65 -6.29 2.93
CA ALA A 139 4.23 -6.89 1.72
C ALA A 139 3.37 -8.02 1.11
N ILE A 140 2.56 -8.69 1.95
CA ILE A 140 1.68 -9.79 1.50
C ILE A 140 0.54 -9.28 0.62
N ILE A 141 0.10 -8.03 0.79
CA ILE A 141 -0.96 -7.42 -0.01
C ILE A 141 -0.55 -7.25 -1.49
N PRO A 142 0.53 -6.52 -1.84
CA PRO A 142 0.99 -6.40 -3.22
C PRO A 142 1.38 -7.75 -3.83
N ALA A 143 1.94 -8.67 -3.03
CA ALA A 143 2.21 -10.03 -3.49
C ALA A 143 0.91 -10.78 -3.87
N ALA A 144 -0.17 -10.62 -3.10
CA ALA A 144 -1.47 -11.20 -3.43
C ALA A 144 -2.07 -10.58 -4.70
N ILE A 145 -1.87 -9.29 -4.95
CA ILE A 145 -2.32 -8.65 -6.19
C ILE A 145 -1.57 -9.24 -7.40
N ILE A 146 -0.24 -9.33 -7.35
CA ILE A 146 0.55 -9.98 -8.43
C ILE A 146 0.11 -11.43 -8.64
N LEU A 147 -0.12 -12.18 -7.57
CA LEU A 147 -0.61 -13.56 -7.66
C LEU A 147 -1.97 -13.62 -8.36
N GLY A 148 -2.87 -12.67 -8.08
CA GLY A 148 -4.18 -12.57 -8.73
C GLY A 148 -4.06 -12.31 -10.23
N THR A 149 -3.17 -11.40 -10.61
CA THR A 149 -2.86 -11.10 -12.01
C THR A 149 -2.25 -12.30 -12.73
N PHE A 150 -1.26 -12.95 -12.12
CA PHE A 150 -0.59 -14.12 -12.69
C PHE A 150 -1.56 -15.29 -12.87
N ILE A 151 -2.33 -15.63 -11.83
CA ILE A 151 -3.32 -16.71 -11.90
C ILE A 151 -4.43 -16.37 -12.89
N GLY A 152 -4.87 -15.12 -12.95
CA GLY A 152 -5.83 -14.66 -13.95
C GLY A 152 -5.30 -14.88 -15.38
N GLY A 153 -4.05 -14.49 -15.64
CA GLY A 153 -3.43 -14.65 -16.97
C GLY A 153 -3.36 -16.12 -17.41
N GLU A 154 -2.96 -17.01 -16.50
CA GLU A 154 -2.94 -18.45 -16.75
C GLU A 154 -4.34 -19.06 -16.94
N LEU A 155 -5.33 -18.64 -16.13
CA LEU A 155 -6.67 -19.18 -16.15
C LEU A 155 -7.43 -18.83 -17.44
N TYR A 156 -7.23 -17.61 -17.93
CA TYR A 156 -7.92 -17.08 -19.12
C TYR A 156 -7.07 -17.18 -20.39
N GLY A 157 -5.92 -17.87 -20.34
CA GLY A 157 -5.14 -18.20 -21.54
C GLY A 157 -4.48 -17.00 -22.21
N LEU A 158 -4.19 -15.94 -21.46
CA LEU A 158 -3.47 -14.77 -21.98
C LEU A 158 -2.01 -15.14 -22.23
N PRO A 159 -1.46 -14.94 -23.45
CA PRO A 159 -0.07 -15.24 -23.74
C PRO A 159 0.87 -14.51 -22.77
N ARG A 160 1.84 -15.24 -22.20
CA ARG A 160 2.80 -14.68 -21.25
C ARG A 160 3.67 -13.57 -21.84
N ASP A 161 3.84 -13.56 -23.15
CA ASP A 161 4.65 -12.58 -23.86
C ASP A 161 3.95 -11.22 -24.01
N ASP A 162 2.63 -11.17 -23.83
CA ASP A 162 1.82 -9.95 -23.99
C ASP A 162 1.65 -9.17 -22.67
N ILE A 163 1.94 -9.81 -21.53
CA ILE A 163 1.88 -9.22 -20.20
C ILE A 163 3.28 -9.20 -19.57
N ASP A 164 3.85 -8.01 -19.38
CA ASP A 164 5.13 -7.85 -18.69
C ASP A 164 4.94 -7.91 -17.17
N TYR A 165 4.96 -9.14 -16.63
CA TYR A 165 4.90 -9.37 -15.19
C TYR A 165 6.07 -8.75 -14.42
N GLY A 166 7.22 -8.54 -15.06
CA GLY A 166 8.38 -7.90 -14.44
C GLY A 166 8.08 -6.45 -14.10
N LEU A 167 7.53 -5.70 -15.05
CA LEU A 167 7.09 -4.32 -14.84
C LEU A 167 5.94 -4.26 -13.83
N LEU A 168 4.97 -5.18 -13.90
CA LEU A 168 3.88 -5.22 -12.92
C LEU A 168 4.41 -5.48 -11.49
N ILE A 169 5.40 -6.36 -11.30
CA ILE A 169 6.04 -6.54 -9.99
C ILE A 169 6.66 -5.23 -9.48
N ILE A 170 7.31 -4.46 -10.36
CA ILE A 170 7.87 -3.15 -10.00
C ILE A 170 6.77 -2.18 -9.56
N THR A 171 5.62 -2.15 -10.25
CA THR A 171 4.48 -1.32 -9.81
C THR A 171 4.01 -1.67 -8.39
N GLN A 172 4.07 -2.96 -8.02
CA GLN A 172 3.64 -3.40 -6.70
C GLN A 172 4.70 -3.21 -5.61
N VAL A 173 5.98 -3.18 -5.97
CA VAL A 173 7.03 -2.67 -5.07
C VAL A 173 6.81 -1.18 -4.78
N ASN A 174 6.43 -0.40 -5.80
CA ASN A 174 6.10 1.02 -5.63
C ASN A 174 4.82 1.21 -4.77
N MET A 175 3.78 0.39 -4.97
CA MET A 175 2.59 0.35 -4.10
C MET A 175 2.97 0.04 -2.64
N TRP A 176 3.86 -0.94 -2.42
CA TRP A 176 4.32 -1.29 -1.09
C TRP A 176 5.06 -0.12 -0.41
N ALA A 177 5.91 0.59 -1.15
CA ALA A 177 6.59 1.78 -0.64
C ALA A 177 5.59 2.87 -0.21
N LEU A 178 4.53 3.11 -0.99
CA LEU A 178 3.45 4.04 -0.62
C LEU A 178 2.74 3.59 0.66
N MET A 179 2.39 2.30 0.77
CA MET A 179 1.77 1.74 1.96
C MET A 179 2.63 1.93 3.20
N LEU A 180 3.95 1.72 3.09
CA LEU A 180 4.89 1.94 4.18
C LEU A 180 4.97 3.41 4.59
N ALA A 181 5.00 4.34 3.63
CA ALA A 181 5.03 5.78 3.92
C ALA A 181 3.80 6.23 4.71
N ILE A 182 2.60 5.87 4.25
CA ILE A 182 1.34 6.21 4.91
C ILE A 182 1.22 5.52 6.27
N SER A 183 1.61 4.25 6.37
CA SER A 183 1.59 3.51 7.63
C SER A 183 2.62 4.07 8.62
N GLY A 184 3.77 4.55 8.15
CA GLY A 184 4.79 5.23 8.96
C GLY A 184 4.28 6.53 9.55
N ILE A 185 3.65 7.38 8.74
CA ILE A 185 2.99 8.61 9.22
C ILE A 185 1.91 8.26 10.24
N THR A 186 1.11 7.22 9.98
CA THR A 186 0.06 6.77 10.91
C THR A 186 0.66 6.30 12.24
N LEU A 187 1.77 5.57 12.20
CA LEU A 187 2.48 5.11 13.40
C LEU A 187 3.01 6.29 14.22
N LEU A 188 3.55 7.31 13.55
CA LEU A 188 3.99 8.54 14.17
C LEU A 188 2.81 9.26 14.87
N ILE A 189 1.66 9.38 14.22
CA ILE A 189 0.44 9.94 14.83
C ILE A 189 -0.01 9.08 16.02
N SER A 190 0.03 7.74 15.89
CA SER A 190 -0.30 6.80 16.98
C SER A 190 0.62 6.98 18.19
N ALA A 191 1.91 7.27 17.96
CA ALA A 191 2.86 7.49 19.05
C ALA A 191 2.51 8.72 19.92
N PHE A 192 1.85 9.74 19.35
CA PHE A 192 1.34 10.91 20.07
C PHE A 192 -0.08 10.76 20.62
N SER A 193 -0.86 9.78 20.14
CA SER A 193 -2.27 9.62 20.50
C SER A 193 -2.48 8.53 21.55
N SER A 194 -3.51 8.66 22.39
CA SER A 194 -4.03 7.57 23.24
C SER A 194 -5.26 6.89 22.64
N ASP A 195 -5.81 7.46 21.57
CA ASP A 195 -7.07 7.03 20.95
C ASP A 195 -6.79 6.50 19.55
N SER A 196 -7.09 5.21 19.36
CA SER A 196 -6.87 4.51 18.08
C SER A 196 -7.83 4.98 16.99
N GLY A 197 -9.08 5.33 17.33
CA GLY A 197 -10.08 5.84 16.40
C GLY A 197 -9.72 7.24 15.87
N GLN A 198 -9.30 8.15 16.75
CA GLN A 198 -8.82 9.47 16.34
C GLN A 198 -7.56 9.38 15.48
N THR A 199 -6.68 8.43 15.76
CA THR A 199 -5.48 8.18 14.94
C THR A 199 -5.88 7.75 13.52
N ILE A 200 -6.83 6.83 13.40
CA ILE A 200 -7.37 6.40 12.10
C ILE A 200 -7.97 7.58 11.37
N ALA A 201 -8.84 8.37 12.02
CA ALA A 201 -9.52 9.50 11.40
C ALA A 201 -8.51 10.54 10.85
N ARG A 202 -7.47 10.88 11.63
CA ARG A 202 -6.43 11.84 11.21
C ARG A 202 -5.60 11.30 10.06
N ALA A 203 -5.14 10.05 10.14
CA ALA A 203 -4.32 9.44 9.10
C ALA A 203 -5.11 9.25 7.79
N ALA A 204 -6.36 8.80 7.87
CA ALA A 204 -7.25 8.68 6.72
C ALA A 204 -7.54 10.04 6.09
N GLY A 205 -7.84 11.07 6.91
CA GLY A 205 -8.06 12.43 6.43
C GLY A 205 -6.85 13.01 5.70
N ILE A 206 -5.64 12.84 6.26
CA ILE A 206 -4.38 13.25 5.59
C ILE A 206 -4.21 12.49 4.27
N SER A 207 -4.43 11.18 4.26
CA SER A 207 -4.26 10.35 3.07
C SER A 207 -5.26 10.74 1.96
N ILE A 208 -6.52 10.96 2.31
CA ILE A 208 -7.55 11.43 1.37
C ILE A 208 -7.19 12.82 0.83
N GLY A 209 -6.71 13.73 1.69
CA GLY A 209 -6.24 15.05 1.28
C GLY A 209 -5.08 14.97 0.29
N MET A 210 -4.08 14.13 0.56
CA MET A 210 -2.96 13.90 -0.35
C MET A 210 -3.42 13.30 -1.68
N TYR A 211 -4.29 12.29 -1.65
CA TYR A 211 -4.85 11.71 -2.87
C TYR A 211 -5.59 12.76 -3.71
N PHE A 212 -6.37 13.62 -3.08
CA PHE A 212 -7.09 14.69 -3.78
C PHE A 212 -6.16 15.76 -4.36
N VAL A 213 -5.10 16.14 -3.64
CA VAL A 213 -4.07 17.06 -4.15
C VAL A 213 -3.38 16.49 -5.38
N ASP A 214 -3.03 15.20 -5.35
CA ASP A 214 -2.41 14.52 -6.48
C ASP A 214 -3.35 14.44 -7.68
N PHE A 215 -4.61 14.05 -7.45
CA PHE A 215 -5.64 14.05 -8.47
C PHE A 215 -5.79 15.42 -9.13
N LEU A 216 -5.88 16.51 -8.34
CA LEU A 216 -5.95 17.88 -8.86
C LEU A 216 -4.70 18.25 -9.65
N SER A 217 -3.51 17.84 -9.21
CA SER A 217 -2.26 18.15 -9.89
C SER A 217 -2.17 17.55 -11.30
N LEU A 218 -2.88 16.45 -11.54
CA LEU A 218 -2.94 15.78 -12.85
C LEU A 218 -3.91 16.44 -13.82
N ILE A 219 -5.05 16.96 -13.32
CA ILE A 219 -6.12 17.47 -14.19
C ILE A 219 -6.17 19.00 -14.30
N TRP A 220 -5.54 19.72 -13.37
CA TRP A 220 -5.59 21.17 -13.32
C TRP A 220 -4.18 21.78 -13.34
N PRO A 221 -3.79 22.49 -14.42
CA PRO A 221 -2.45 23.08 -14.55
C PRO A 221 -2.02 23.99 -13.38
N PHE A 222 -2.97 24.68 -12.72
CA PHE A 222 -2.66 25.54 -11.57
C PHE A 222 -2.26 24.72 -10.32
N ALA A 223 -2.77 23.50 -10.19
CA ALA A 223 -2.47 22.59 -9.08
C ALA A 223 -1.27 21.68 -9.37
N GLN A 224 -0.73 21.67 -10.60
CA GLN A 224 0.43 20.86 -10.98
C GLN A 224 1.64 21.03 -10.03
N PRO A 225 2.00 22.24 -9.54
CA PRO A 225 3.10 22.41 -8.59
C PRO A 225 2.85 21.76 -7.21
N LEU A 226 1.60 21.42 -6.89
CA LEU A 226 1.23 20.79 -5.62
C LEU A 226 1.46 19.28 -5.63
N GLY A 227 1.57 18.65 -6.80
CA GLY A 227 1.76 17.19 -6.95
C GLY A 227 2.85 16.63 -6.04
N PRO A 228 4.10 17.16 -6.06
CA PRO A 228 5.21 16.66 -5.26
C PRO A 228 4.99 16.67 -3.73
N PHE A 229 3.99 17.40 -3.21
CA PHE A 229 3.63 17.39 -1.79
C PHE A 229 2.72 16.22 -1.40
N SER A 230 2.13 15.54 -2.38
CA SER A 230 1.36 14.32 -2.15
C SER A 230 2.24 13.09 -2.28
N LEU A 231 2.09 12.14 -1.35
CA LEU A 231 2.73 10.83 -1.47
C LEU A 231 2.19 10.01 -2.65
N PHE A 232 0.94 10.27 -3.08
CA PHE A 232 0.32 9.56 -4.20
C PHE A 232 0.90 9.97 -5.56
N HIS A 233 1.58 11.12 -5.62
CA HIS A 233 2.32 11.57 -6.81
C HIS A 233 3.47 10.63 -7.18
N TYR A 234 4.08 10.02 -6.17
CA TYR A 234 5.18 9.06 -6.33
C TYR A 234 4.67 7.62 -6.54
N PHE A 235 3.35 7.43 -6.71
CA PHE A 235 2.76 6.14 -7.05
C PHE A 235 2.25 6.14 -8.49
N ASP A 236 3.13 5.87 -9.45
CA ASP A 236 2.80 5.91 -10.88
C ASP A 236 3.00 4.55 -11.57
N PRO A 237 2.07 3.59 -11.39
CA PRO A 237 2.17 2.27 -12.01
C PRO A 237 2.23 2.35 -13.55
N VAL A 238 1.60 3.37 -14.13
CA VAL A 238 1.44 3.55 -15.58
C VAL A 238 2.73 4.09 -16.18
N GLY A 239 3.33 5.10 -15.55
CA GLY A 239 4.64 5.61 -15.93
C GLY A 239 5.71 4.54 -15.83
N ILE A 240 5.66 3.65 -14.84
CA ILE A 240 6.59 2.51 -14.72
C ILE A 240 6.49 1.58 -15.94
N VAL A 241 5.27 1.20 -16.33
CA VAL A 241 5.05 0.33 -17.50
C VAL A 241 5.41 1.02 -18.80
N THR A 242 5.00 2.28 -18.98
CA THR A 242 5.20 3.04 -20.22
C THR A 242 6.68 3.32 -20.47
N ASN A 243 7.42 3.69 -19.43
CA ASN A 243 8.85 4.00 -19.55
C ASN A 243 9.73 2.75 -19.45
N ALA A 244 9.18 1.61 -19.02
CA ALA A 244 9.89 0.36 -18.77
C ALA A 244 11.12 0.51 -17.85
N ILE A 245 11.04 1.41 -16.86
CA ILE A 245 12.17 1.76 -15.96
C ILE A 245 11.71 1.66 -14.50
N PHE A 246 12.62 1.21 -13.63
CA PHE A 246 12.40 1.24 -12.19
C PHE A 246 12.38 2.68 -11.66
N PRO A 247 11.33 3.11 -10.92
CA PRO A 247 11.16 4.48 -10.45
C PRO A 247 12.01 4.73 -9.20
N TRP A 248 13.33 4.85 -9.37
CA TRP A 248 14.28 4.98 -8.25
C TRP A 248 13.97 6.19 -7.37
N THR A 249 13.68 7.34 -7.97
CA THR A 249 13.37 8.57 -7.24
C THR A 249 12.14 8.40 -6.35
N ASP A 250 11.04 7.90 -6.92
CA ASP A 250 9.76 7.78 -6.24
C ASP A 250 9.83 6.78 -5.09
N CYS A 251 10.41 5.61 -5.34
CA CYS A 251 10.64 4.59 -4.31
C CYS A 251 11.56 5.12 -3.20
N THR A 252 12.59 5.90 -3.53
CA THR A 252 13.50 6.49 -2.53
C THR A 252 12.80 7.52 -1.66
N ILE A 253 11.94 8.37 -2.24
CA ILE A 253 11.17 9.36 -1.49
C ILE A 253 10.18 8.67 -0.56
N LEU A 254 9.40 7.70 -1.05
CA LEU A 254 8.41 6.97 -0.26
C LEU A 254 9.06 6.18 0.88
N THR A 255 10.13 5.44 0.59
CA THR A 255 10.87 4.70 1.63
C THR A 255 11.59 5.64 2.60
N GLY A 256 12.09 6.79 2.14
CA GLY A 256 12.67 7.82 2.99
C GLY A 256 11.66 8.41 3.97
N VAL A 257 10.45 8.72 3.52
CA VAL A 257 9.34 9.20 4.37
C VAL A 257 8.94 8.13 5.40
N SER A 258 8.85 6.88 4.96
CA SER A 258 8.58 5.73 5.84
C SER A 258 9.64 5.61 6.96
N LEU A 259 10.93 5.57 6.59
CA LEU A 259 12.03 5.45 7.53
C LEU A 259 12.10 6.62 8.51
N LEU A 260 11.94 7.85 8.00
CA LEU A 260 11.89 9.04 8.84
C LEU A 260 10.74 8.96 9.85
N SER A 261 9.54 8.58 9.40
CA SER A 261 8.37 8.46 10.26
C SER A 261 8.53 7.36 11.31
N PHE A 262 9.11 6.21 10.95
CA PHE A 262 9.42 5.14 11.91
C PHE A 262 10.45 5.56 12.96
N CYS A 263 11.52 6.24 12.55
CA CYS A 263 12.53 6.78 13.47
C CYS A 263 11.93 7.80 14.43
N LEU A 264 11.13 8.74 13.93
CA LEU A 264 10.43 9.72 14.75
C LEU A 264 9.44 9.05 15.72
N ALA A 265 8.68 8.04 15.25
CA ALA A 265 7.76 7.29 16.10
C ALA A 265 8.49 6.58 17.24
N LEU A 266 9.66 5.98 16.98
CA LEU A 266 10.53 5.37 17.99
C LEU A 266 11.01 6.39 19.04
N ILE A 267 11.50 7.55 18.60
CA ILE A 267 11.99 8.60 19.50
C ILE A 267 10.86 9.12 20.39
N VAL A 268 9.69 9.39 19.80
CA VAL A 268 8.50 9.89 20.52
C VAL A 268 8.00 8.86 21.53
N PHE A 269 7.88 7.60 21.12
CA PHE A 269 7.39 6.53 21.99
C PHE A 269 8.32 6.26 23.17
N GLN A 270 9.64 6.37 22.99
CA GLN A 270 10.59 6.22 24.08
C GLN A 270 10.46 7.33 25.12
N ARG A 271 10.24 8.57 24.69
CA ARG A 271 10.16 9.76 25.56
C ARG A 271 8.80 9.95 26.23
N ARG A 272 7.76 9.25 25.78
CA ARG A 272 6.40 9.42 26.27
C ARG A 272 6.22 8.78 27.64
N ASP A 273 5.69 9.52 28.61
CA ASP A 273 5.24 8.96 29.88
C ASP A 273 3.95 8.17 29.67
N ILE A 274 3.95 6.89 30.05
CA ILE A 274 2.84 5.94 29.83
C ILE A 274 1.95 5.88 31.09
N SER A 275 2.20 6.74 32.08
CA SER A 275 1.43 6.84 33.33
C SER A 275 0.26 7.83 33.26
N SER A 276 0.05 8.52 32.14
CA SER A 276 -1.04 9.48 31.92
C SER A 276 -2.13 8.96 31.00
#